data_AF-A0A380Q4B8-F1
#
_entry.id   AF-A0A380Q4B8-F1
#
_cell.length_a   1.000
_cell.length_b   1.000
_cell.length_c   1.000
_cell.angle_alpha   90.00
_cell.angle_beta   90.00
_cell.angle_gamma   90.00
#
_symmetry.space_group_name_H-M   'P 1'
#
loop_
_entity.id
_entity.type
_entity.pdbx_description
1 polymer ?
#
loop_
_entity_poly.entity_id
_entity_poly.type
_entity_poly.pdbx_seq_one_letter_code
_entity_poly.pdbx_strand_id
1 'polypeptide(L)'
;MSPSLAIDNTSDRAWRQTLLKMADLLSEQQPDAAIGFRLRRHAVWGALTAPPMAQSDGRTPLAAVSADRTADYLARLANADLPLWHQVEQSLTLAPYWLDGHVLSAQIALQLGYDAVAQAIRDELSVFLARIPALKTLFFTDMTPFLSSESAAWLQQDANHQGRSRTIEQDEIWQCYQQQGLEAALQMINRQPQQSEPRDRFYHQLLSAQLFEKAGLTALAQQHYHSLLLVGQQLQLSEWEPALIALLTEKQRQLKP
;
A
#
# COMPACT_ATOMS: atom_id res chain seq x y z
N MET A 1 -27.18 16.39 -22.47
CA MET A 1 -26.24 17.50 -22.72
C MET A 1 -25.00 17.20 -21.90
N SER A 2 -23.83 17.10 -22.51
CA SER A 2 -22.58 16.92 -21.75
C SER A 2 -22.37 18.16 -20.87
N PRO A 3 -22.04 18.02 -19.57
CA PRO A 3 -21.80 19.17 -18.72
C PRO A 3 -20.68 20.01 -19.33
N SER A 4 -20.95 21.30 -19.59
CA SER A 4 -19.95 22.22 -20.12
C SER A 4 -18.99 22.59 -18.99
N LEU A 5 -17.81 21.98 -18.98
CA LEU A 5 -16.75 22.34 -18.06
C LEU A 5 -15.93 23.51 -18.62
N ALA A 6 -16.06 24.69 -18.03
CA ALA A 6 -15.20 25.83 -18.34
C ALA A 6 -13.86 25.67 -17.61
N ILE A 7 -12.76 25.64 -18.36
CA ILE A 7 -11.40 25.59 -17.82
C ILE A 7 -10.99 27.01 -17.42
N ASP A 8 -10.69 27.21 -16.14
CA ASP A 8 -10.22 28.50 -15.62
C ASP A 8 -8.84 28.33 -14.96
N ASN A 9 -7.84 29.00 -15.54
CA ASN A 9 -6.43 29.05 -15.10
C ASN A 9 -5.99 30.50 -14.79
N THR A 10 -6.93 31.36 -14.39
CA THR A 10 -6.60 32.76 -14.08
C THR A 10 -5.94 32.93 -12.72
N SER A 11 -6.08 31.95 -11.82
CA SER A 11 -5.47 31.93 -10.49
C SER A 11 -5.37 30.49 -9.96
N ASP A 12 -4.50 30.25 -8.98
CA ASP A 12 -4.39 28.94 -8.31
C ASP A 12 -5.71 28.49 -7.70
N ARG A 13 -6.52 29.43 -7.19
CA ARG A 13 -7.86 29.15 -6.67
C ARG A 13 -8.81 28.70 -7.77
N ALA A 14 -8.83 29.41 -8.90
CA ALA A 14 -9.67 29.05 -10.04
C ALA A 14 -9.24 27.72 -10.67
N TRP A 15 -7.93 27.47 -10.77
CA TRP A 15 -7.37 26.21 -11.22
C TRP A 15 -7.75 25.06 -10.31
N ARG A 16 -7.59 25.22 -8.99
CA ARG A 16 -8.06 24.25 -7.99
C ARG A 16 -9.55 23.94 -8.15
N GLN A 17 -10.39 24.97 -8.33
CA GLN A 17 -11.84 24.78 -8.53
C GLN A 17 -12.13 24.00 -9.82
N THR A 18 -11.39 24.26 -10.90
CA THR A 18 -11.50 23.53 -12.16
C THR A 18 -11.16 22.05 -11.96
N LEU A 19 -10.05 21.75 -11.28
CA LEU A 19 -9.64 20.38 -10.98
C LEU A 19 -10.67 19.63 -10.12
N LEU A 20 -11.25 20.30 -9.11
CA LEU A 20 -12.30 19.71 -8.27
C LEU A 20 -13.55 19.38 -9.09
N LYS A 21 -14.01 20.30 -9.94
CA LYS A 21 -15.16 20.04 -10.82
C LYS A 21 -14.91 18.88 -11.79
N MET A 22 -13.70 18.79 -12.34
CA MET A 22 -13.31 17.64 -13.18
C MET A 22 -13.32 16.34 -12.39
N ALA A 23 -12.79 16.36 -11.16
CA ALA A 23 -12.78 15.20 -10.28
C ALA A 23 -14.20 14.73 -9.95
N ASP A 24 -15.13 15.65 -9.69
CA ASP A 24 -16.53 15.34 -9.42
C ASP A 24 -17.18 14.66 -10.64
N LEU A 25 -17.02 15.23 -11.83
CA LEU A 25 -17.55 14.63 -13.07
C LEU A 25 -16.97 13.24 -13.34
N LEU A 26 -15.67 13.04 -13.13
CA LEU A 26 -15.02 11.73 -13.31
C LEU A 26 -15.54 10.71 -12.32
N SER A 27 -15.67 11.08 -11.04
CA SER A 27 -16.21 10.20 -10.00
C SER A 27 -17.69 9.85 -10.23
N GLU A 28 -18.50 10.76 -10.78
CA GLU A 28 -19.90 10.51 -11.12
C GLU A 28 -20.05 9.58 -12.33
N GLN A 29 -19.21 9.75 -13.36
CA GLN A 29 -19.28 8.94 -14.57
C GLN A 29 -18.67 7.55 -14.40
N GLN A 30 -17.61 7.44 -13.61
CA GLN A 30 -16.83 6.20 -13.42
C GLN A 30 -16.41 6.09 -11.94
N PRO A 31 -17.34 5.71 -11.04
CA PRO A 31 -17.05 5.59 -9.61
C PRO A 31 -15.96 4.54 -9.31
N ASP A 32 -15.85 3.50 -10.14
CA ASP A 32 -14.83 2.45 -10.02
C ASP A 32 -13.42 2.93 -10.42
N ALA A 33 -13.33 4.03 -11.18
CA ALA A 33 -12.08 4.54 -11.69
C ALA A 33 -11.41 5.47 -10.67
N ALA A 34 -10.20 5.11 -10.26
CA ALA A 34 -9.40 5.87 -9.30
C ALA A 34 -9.08 7.32 -9.73
N ILE A 35 -9.14 7.64 -11.03
CA ILE A 35 -8.63 8.91 -11.56
C ILE A 35 -9.34 10.13 -10.97
N GLY A 36 -10.66 10.10 -10.77
CA GLY A 36 -11.39 11.22 -10.16
C GLY A 36 -10.91 11.50 -8.74
N PHE A 37 -10.70 10.44 -7.96
CA PHE A 37 -10.24 10.54 -6.58
C PHE A 37 -8.78 11.02 -6.48
N ARG A 38 -7.90 10.54 -7.37
CA ARG A 38 -6.50 11.02 -7.47
C ARG A 38 -6.44 12.50 -7.85
N LEU A 39 -7.25 12.92 -8.82
CA LEU A 39 -7.34 14.32 -9.24
C LEU A 39 -7.83 15.22 -8.10
N ARG A 40 -8.79 14.77 -7.30
CA ARG A 40 -9.25 15.50 -6.10
C ARG A 40 -8.11 15.69 -5.10
N ARG A 41 -7.31 14.65 -4.81
CA ARG A 41 -6.15 14.76 -3.89
C ARG A 41 -5.10 15.71 -4.44
N HIS A 42 -4.84 15.67 -5.75
CA HIS A 42 -3.97 16.64 -6.40
C HIS A 42 -4.48 18.07 -6.25
N ALA A 43 -5.78 18.32 -6.43
CA ALA A 43 -6.36 19.65 -6.25
C ALA A 43 -6.26 20.14 -4.79
N VAL A 44 -6.39 19.23 -3.82
CA VAL A 44 -6.36 19.56 -2.39
C VAL A 44 -4.93 19.80 -1.88
N TRP A 45 -3.98 18.95 -2.26
CA TRP A 45 -2.61 18.94 -1.73
C TRP A 45 -1.55 19.47 -2.70
N GLY A 46 -1.86 19.66 -3.98
CA GLY A 46 -0.88 20.01 -5.01
C GLY A 46 -0.06 21.26 -4.68
N ALA A 47 -0.71 22.29 -4.13
CA ALA A 47 -0.06 23.54 -3.73
C ALA A 47 0.61 23.48 -2.34
N LEU A 48 0.40 22.41 -1.55
CA LEU A 48 0.98 22.26 -0.22
C LEU A 48 2.37 21.64 -0.33
N THR A 49 3.40 22.48 -0.22
CA THR A 49 4.81 22.09 -0.36
C THR A 49 5.59 22.09 0.97
N ALA A 50 5.04 22.69 2.02
CA ALA A 50 5.64 22.79 3.34
C ALA A 50 4.60 22.51 4.43
N PRO A 51 5.01 22.06 5.64
CA PRO A 51 4.08 21.89 6.74
C PRO A 51 3.55 23.25 7.22
N PRO A 52 2.35 23.31 7.81
CA PRO A 52 1.86 24.53 8.45
C PRO A 52 2.77 24.91 9.63
N MET A 53 2.82 26.21 9.93
CA MET A 53 3.57 26.70 11.09
C MET A 53 2.99 26.08 12.37
N ALA A 54 3.88 25.48 13.16
CA ALA A 54 3.56 24.82 14.41
C ALA A 54 4.28 25.47 15.59
N GLN A 55 3.68 25.36 16.77
CA GLN A 55 4.29 25.71 18.05
C GLN A 55 5.33 24.66 18.47
N SER A 56 6.07 24.93 19.54
CA SER A 56 7.12 24.03 20.05
C SER A 56 6.62 22.63 20.43
N ASP A 57 5.33 22.49 20.71
CA ASP A 57 4.66 21.23 21.05
C ASP A 57 3.94 20.58 19.85
N GLY A 58 4.11 21.10 18.64
CA GLY A 58 3.53 20.55 17.41
C GLY A 58 2.11 21.04 17.10
N ARG A 59 1.51 21.90 17.92
CA ARG A 59 0.19 22.49 17.64
C ARG A 59 0.23 23.50 16.51
N THR A 60 -0.75 23.42 15.62
CA THR A 60 -0.94 24.36 14.51
C THR A 60 -2.15 25.27 14.79
N PRO A 61 -2.24 26.47 14.17
CA PRO A 61 -3.40 27.35 14.30
C PRO A 61 -4.62 26.87 13.47
N LEU A 62 -4.63 25.60 13.07
CA LEU A 62 -5.66 25.01 12.21
C LEU A 62 -6.73 24.34 13.07
N ALA A 63 -7.99 24.61 12.77
CA ALA A 63 -9.12 23.95 13.43
C ALA A 63 -9.30 22.52 12.89
N ALA A 64 -9.53 21.58 13.79
CA ALA A 64 -9.94 20.22 13.44
C ALA A 64 -11.36 20.21 12.85
N VAL A 65 -11.68 19.14 12.12
CA VAL A 65 -13.07 18.83 11.79
C VAL A 65 -13.81 18.52 13.09
N SER A 66 -15.04 19.06 13.22
CA SER A 66 -15.88 18.90 14.41
C SER A 66 -15.95 17.45 14.89
N ALA A 67 -15.69 17.21 16.18
CA ALA A 67 -15.74 15.89 16.79
C ALA A 67 -17.10 15.20 16.56
N ASP A 68 -18.20 15.93 16.74
CA ASP A 68 -19.56 15.40 16.49
C ASP A 68 -19.75 14.91 15.05
N ARG A 69 -19.18 15.63 14.08
CA ARG A 69 -19.26 15.26 12.66
C ARG A 69 -18.41 14.03 12.38
N THR A 70 -17.20 13.98 12.91
CA THR A 70 -16.32 12.81 12.78
C THR A 70 -16.95 11.57 13.41
N ALA A 71 -17.59 11.71 14.59
CA ALA A 71 -18.30 10.64 15.26
C ALA A 71 -19.50 10.13 14.44
N ASP A 72 -20.30 11.03 13.84
CA ASP A 72 -21.41 10.66 12.95
C ASP A 72 -20.91 9.84 11.75
N TYR A 73 -19.82 10.26 11.10
CA TYR A 73 -19.26 9.52 9.97
C TYR A 73 -18.76 8.13 10.37
N LEU A 74 -18.04 8.02 11.49
CA LEU A 74 -17.53 6.74 11.99
C LEU A 74 -18.67 5.79 12.39
N ALA A 75 -19.74 6.31 13.01
CA ALA A 75 -20.89 5.50 13.39
C ALA A 75 -21.61 4.87 12.18
N ARG A 76 -21.56 5.54 11.02
CA ARG A 76 -22.19 5.07 9.77
C ARG A 76 -21.27 4.18 8.92
N LEU A 77 -19.98 4.06 9.25
CA LEU A 77 -18.99 3.33 8.45
C LEU A 77 -19.38 1.87 8.20
N ALA A 78 -19.92 1.17 9.20
CA ALA A 78 -20.30 -0.24 9.06
C ALA A 78 -21.42 -0.48 8.04
N ASN A 79 -22.23 0.54 7.75
CA ASN A 79 -23.30 0.50 6.74
C ASN A 79 -23.11 1.67 5.76
N ALA A 80 -21.88 1.86 5.29
CA ALA A 80 -21.53 2.99 4.45
C ALA A 80 -22.34 3.00 3.15
N ASP A 81 -22.75 4.20 2.73
CA ASP A 81 -23.47 4.45 1.49
C ASP A 81 -22.78 5.54 0.66
N LEU A 82 -23.15 5.67 -0.61
CA LEU A 82 -22.62 6.72 -1.50
C LEU A 82 -22.82 8.14 -0.92
N PRO A 83 -23.99 8.50 -0.34
CA PRO A 83 -24.18 9.79 0.32
C PRO A 83 -23.17 10.08 1.45
N LEU A 84 -22.90 9.12 2.33
CA LEU A 84 -21.86 9.26 3.35
C LEU A 84 -20.51 9.54 2.70
N TRP A 85 -20.15 8.78 1.67
CA TRP A 85 -18.88 8.95 0.99
C TRP A 85 -18.73 10.36 0.40
N HIS A 86 -19.77 10.88 -0.28
CA HIS A 86 -19.80 12.25 -0.79
C HIS A 86 -19.66 13.30 0.32
N GLN A 87 -20.31 13.11 1.47
CA GLN A 87 -20.19 14.03 2.62
C GLN A 87 -18.77 14.06 3.19
N VAL A 88 -18.12 12.89 3.28
CA VAL A 88 -16.73 12.79 3.71
C VAL A 88 -15.83 13.49 2.70
N GLU A 89 -15.92 13.18 1.40
CA GLU A 89 -15.11 13.80 0.34
C GLU A 89 -15.24 15.34 0.29
N GLN A 90 -16.45 15.86 0.53
CA GLN A 90 -16.69 17.29 0.63
C GLN A 90 -15.95 17.91 1.83
N SER A 91 -15.99 17.24 2.99
CA SER A 91 -15.26 17.69 4.18
C SER A 91 -13.75 17.69 3.95
N LEU A 92 -13.20 16.69 3.23
CA LEU A 92 -11.77 16.63 2.90
C LEU A 92 -11.30 17.78 2.00
N THR A 93 -12.18 18.24 1.10
CA THR A 93 -11.88 19.37 0.22
C THR A 93 -11.70 20.68 1.00
N LEU A 94 -12.40 20.82 2.12
CA LEU A 94 -12.37 21.97 3.02
C LEU A 94 -11.31 21.85 4.12
N ALA A 95 -10.92 20.63 4.50
CA ALA A 95 -9.96 20.34 5.56
C ALA A 95 -8.77 19.51 5.01
N PRO A 96 -7.80 20.14 4.30
CA PRO A 96 -6.69 19.42 3.65
C PRO A 96 -5.80 18.61 4.60
N TYR A 97 -5.71 19.02 5.87
CA TYR A 97 -4.88 18.37 6.89
C TYR A 97 -5.63 17.33 7.73
N TRP A 98 -6.91 17.08 7.44
CA TRP A 98 -7.66 16.00 8.09
C TRP A 98 -7.30 14.66 7.41
N LEU A 99 -6.15 14.10 7.80
CA LEU A 99 -5.59 12.90 7.16
C LEU A 99 -6.37 11.65 7.55
N ASP A 100 -6.87 11.58 8.80
CA ASP A 100 -7.76 10.51 9.22
C ASP A 100 -9.02 10.40 8.34
N GLY A 101 -9.56 11.53 7.87
CA GLY A 101 -10.70 11.52 6.96
C GLY A 101 -10.40 10.88 5.59
N HIS A 102 -9.14 10.88 5.15
CA HIS A 102 -8.73 10.22 3.91
C HIS A 102 -8.66 8.69 4.11
N VAL A 103 -8.21 8.24 5.28
CA VAL A 103 -8.28 6.82 5.67
C VAL A 103 -9.74 6.38 5.76
N LEU A 104 -10.61 7.19 6.38
CA LEU A 104 -12.04 6.93 6.42
C LEU A 104 -12.67 6.82 5.02
N SER A 105 -12.32 7.74 4.12
CA SER A 105 -12.79 7.68 2.73
C SER A 105 -12.34 6.39 2.01
N ALA A 106 -11.10 5.95 2.22
CA ALA A 106 -10.63 4.68 1.68
C ALA A 106 -11.37 3.48 2.31
N GLN A 107 -11.65 3.51 3.61
CA GLN A 107 -12.44 2.46 4.27
C GLN A 107 -13.88 2.41 3.76
N ILE A 108 -14.52 3.55 3.53
CA ILE A 108 -15.84 3.62 2.89
C ILE A 108 -15.79 3.02 1.48
N ALA A 109 -14.77 3.36 0.69
CA ALA A 109 -14.57 2.80 -0.65
C ALA A 109 -14.46 1.26 -0.60
N LEU A 110 -13.74 0.69 0.37
CA LEU A 110 -13.67 -0.76 0.59
C LEU A 110 -15.04 -1.35 0.94
N GLN A 111 -15.80 -0.72 1.84
CA GLN A 111 -17.15 -1.18 2.20
C GLN A 111 -18.11 -1.19 1.01
N LEU A 112 -17.95 -0.26 0.08
CA LEU A 112 -18.75 -0.15 -1.14
C LEU A 112 -18.23 -1.04 -2.29
N GLY A 113 -17.11 -1.75 -2.12
CA GLY A 113 -16.52 -2.64 -3.12
C GLY A 113 -15.62 -1.95 -4.15
N TYR A 114 -15.18 -0.72 -3.90
CA TYR A 114 -14.28 0.05 -4.77
C TYR A 114 -12.81 -0.09 -4.34
N ASP A 115 -12.27 -1.32 -4.34
CA ASP A 115 -10.92 -1.63 -3.84
C ASP A 115 -9.81 -0.83 -4.54
N ALA A 116 -9.91 -0.67 -5.86
CA ALA A 116 -8.92 0.08 -6.64
C ALA A 116 -8.92 1.58 -6.26
N VAL A 117 -10.07 2.13 -5.89
CA VAL A 117 -10.20 3.51 -5.43
C VAL A 117 -9.66 3.67 -4.03
N ALA A 118 -10.01 2.74 -3.12
CA ALA A 118 -9.47 2.73 -1.76
C ALA A 118 -7.94 2.72 -1.78
N GLN A 119 -7.38 1.86 -2.64
CA GLN A 119 -5.95 1.78 -2.82
C GLN A 119 -5.35 3.07 -3.38
N ALA A 120 -5.99 3.67 -4.37
CA ALA A 120 -5.51 4.93 -4.92
C ALA A 120 -5.50 6.07 -3.88
N ILE A 121 -6.53 6.18 -3.04
CA ILE A 121 -6.58 7.17 -1.97
C ILE A 121 -5.42 6.96 -0.98
N ARG A 122 -5.15 5.70 -0.64
CA ARG A 122 -4.03 5.30 0.21
C ARG A 122 -2.68 5.68 -0.38
N ASP A 123 -2.45 5.40 -1.67
CA ASP A 123 -1.21 5.76 -2.38
C ASP A 123 -0.98 7.26 -2.33
N GLU A 124 -1.99 8.06 -2.70
CA GLU A 124 -1.89 9.52 -2.73
C GLU A 124 -1.58 10.10 -1.34
N LEU A 125 -2.23 9.57 -0.29
CA LEU A 125 -1.94 9.97 1.09
C LEU A 125 -0.51 9.60 1.50
N SER A 126 -0.03 8.42 1.09
CA SER A 126 1.33 7.97 1.38
C SER A 126 2.37 8.85 0.69
N VAL A 127 2.14 9.20 -0.59
CA VAL A 127 2.99 10.14 -1.34
C VAL A 127 3.00 11.51 -0.69
N PHE A 128 1.83 12.02 -0.26
CA PHE A 128 1.74 13.31 0.42
C PHE A 128 2.50 13.33 1.75
N LEU A 129 2.37 12.27 2.56
CA LEU A 129 3.09 12.10 3.81
C LEU A 129 4.60 11.89 3.62
N ALA A 130 5.04 11.24 2.54
CA ALA A 130 6.45 11.12 2.19
C ALA A 130 7.03 12.47 1.76
N ARG A 131 6.25 13.29 1.06
CA ARG A 131 6.64 14.64 0.64
C ARG A 131 6.77 15.61 1.82
N ILE A 132 5.90 15.50 2.82
CA ILE A 132 5.94 16.35 4.04
C ILE A 132 5.87 15.46 5.29
N PRO A 133 6.99 14.82 5.70
CA PRO A 133 7.00 13.88 6.82
C PRO A 133 6.58 14.47 8.16
N ALA A 134 6.82 15.78 8.35
CA ALA A 134 6.46 16.51 9.57
C ALA A 134 4.96 16.41 9.88
N LEU A 135 4.08 16.25 8.88
CA LEU A 135 2.63 16.16 9.10
C LEU A 135 2.21 15.00 10.01
N LYS A 136 3.05 13.95 10.12
CA LYS A 136 2.78 12.79 10.99
C LYS A 136 2.81 13.12 12.48
N THR A 137 3.43 14.24 12.87
CA THR A 137 3.64 14.62 14.28
C THR A 137 2.97 15.94 14.64
N LEU A 138 2.13 16.50 13.76
CA LEU A 138 1.44 17.77 13.99
C LEU A 138 0.02 17.56 14.53
N PHE A 139 -0.43 18.58 15.26
CA PHE A 139 -1.74 18.61 15.88
C PHE A 139 -2.53 19.85 15.45
N PHE A 140 -3.85 19.73 15.47
CA PHE A 140 -4.78 20.86 15.38
C PHE A 140 -4.77 21.69 16.67
N THR A 141 -5.49 22.81 16.68
CA THR A 141 -5.57 23.73 17.84
C THR A 141 -6.07 23.06 19.12
N ASP A 142 -6.92 22.04 18.99
CA ASP A 142 -7.54 21.27 20.07
C ASP A 142 -6.71 20.03 20.50
N MET A 143 -5.46 19.91 20.03
CA MET A 143 -4.59 18.75 20.24
C MET A 143 -5.03 17.46 19.53
N THR A 144 -6.06 17.50 18.69
CA THR A 144 -6.36 16.36 17.80
C THR A 144 -5.18 16.18 16.83
N PRO A 145 -4.60 14.96 16.67
CA PRO A 145 -3.52 14.73 15.71
C PRO A 145 -4.03 14.88 14.27
N PHE A 146 -3.15 15.27 13.35
CA PHE A 146 -3.49 15.26 11.92
C PHE A 146 -3.71 13.82 11.40
N LEU A 147 -2.91 12.89 11.93
CA LEU A 147 -2.97 11.46 11.64
C LEU A 147 -2.94 10.69 12.97
N SER A 148 -4.03 10.00 13.30
CA SER A 148 -4.07 9.12 14.46
C SER A 148 -3.11 7.93 14.33
N SER A 149 -2.75 7.32 15.47
CA SER A 149 -1.92 6.10 15.48
C SER A 149 -2.58 4.93 14.76
N GLU A 150 -3.91 4.83 14.81
CA GLU A 150 -4.69 3.80 14.12
C GLU A 150 -4.61 3.98 12.60
N SER A 151 -4.88 5.18 12.09
CA SER A 151 -4.72 5.50 10.66
C SER A 151 -3.28 5.33 10.18
N ALA A 152 -2.30 5.69 11.01
CA ALA A 152 -0.90 5.46 10.70
C ALA A 152 -0.57 3.97 10.59
N ALA A 153 -1.10 3.13 11.48
CA ALA A 153 -0.94 1.68 11.41
C ALA A 153 -1.63 1.10 10.17
N TRP A 154 -2.85 1.54 9.87
CA TRP A 154 -3.56 1.16 8.65
C TRP A 154 -2.71 1.46 7.41
N LEU A 155 -2.09 2.64 7.33
CA LEU A 155 -1.18 3.04 6.24
C LEU A 155 0.11 2.21 6.12
N GLN A 156 0.53 1.50 7.17
CA GLN A 156 1.69 0.59 7.10
C GLN A 156 1.32 -0.83 6.66
N GLN A 157 0.07 -1.27 6.90
CA GLN A 157 -0.36 -2.65 6.62
C GLN A 157 -0.14 -3.09 5.16
N ASP A 158 -0.46 -2.25 4.16
CA ASP A 158 -0.19 -2.53 2.75
C ASP A 158 1.14 -1.94 2.23
N ALA A 159 1.87 -1.12 2.99
CA ALA A 159 3.25 -0.77 2.57
C ALA A 159 4.12 -2.04 2.56
N ASN A 160 3.87 -2.95 3.50
CA ASN A 160 4.38 -4.32 3.48
C ASN A 160 3.82 -5.19 2.34
N HIS A 161 2.73 -4.77 1.69
CA HIS A 161 2.01 -5.55 0.67
C HIS A 161 2.16 -4.99 -0.76
N GLN A 162 2.62 -3.74 -0.93
CA GLN A 162 2.78 -3.04 -2.22
C GLN A 162 4.20 -2.61 -2.54
N GLY A 163 5.11 -2.55 -1.56
CA GLY A 163 6.55 -2.53 -1.80
C GLY A 163 7.13 -3.91 -2.09
N ARG A 164 6.29 -4.94 -2.02
CA ARG A 164 6.61 -6.30 -2.37
C ARG A 164 5.91 -6.61 -3.69
N SER A 165 6.68 -6.84 -4.76
CA SER A 165 6.41 -8.01 -5.63
C SER A 165 5.80 -9.07 -4.72
N ARG A 166 4.62 -9.63 -5.00
CA ARG A 166 3.98 -10.68 -4.18
C ARG A 166 4.90 -11.91 -4.14
N THR A 167 6.03 -11.78 -3.50
CA THR A 167 6.94 -12.77 -3.00
C THR A 167 6.39 -12.92 -1.61
N ILE A 168 5.53 -13.92 -1.44
CA ILE A 168 5.07 -14.34 -0.12
C ILE A 168 6.34 -14.40 0.76
N GLU A 169 6.32 -13.72 1.91
CA GLU A 169 7.47 -13.73 2.80
C GLU A 169 7.84 -15.18 3.10
N GLN A 170 9.13 -15.51 3.04
CA GLN A 170 9.61 -16.87 3.31
C GLN A 170 9.04 -17.39 4.65
N ASP A 171 8.82 -16.49 5.61
CA ASP A 171 8.23 -16.76 6.91
C ASP A 171 6.78 -17.25 6.85
N GLU A 172 5.93 -16.69 5.98
CA GLU A 172 4.55 -17.14 5.78
C GLU A 172 4.51 -18.56 5.18
N ILE A 173 5.44 -18.87 4.29
CA ILE A 173 5.59 -20.22 3.71
C ILE A 173 6.06 -21.23 4.75
N TRP A 174 7.01 -20.84 5.61
CA TRP A 174 7.45 -21.67 6.73
C TRP A 174 6.34 -21.89 7.76
N GLN A 175 5.54 -20.86 8.06
CA GLN A 175 4.38 -21.01 8.93
C GLN A 175 3.31 -21.93 8.31
N CYS A 176 3.04 -21.79 7.01
CA CYS A 176 2.13 -22.69 6.30
C CYS A 176 2.63 -24.15 6.37
N TYR A 177 3.93 -24.38 6.17
CA TYR A 177 4.53 -25.71 6.34
C TYR A 177 4.32 -26.28 7.74
N GLN A 178 4.53 -25.47 8.79
CA GLN A 178 4.38 -25.92 10.18
C GLN A 178 2.92 -26.22 10.54
N GLN A 179 1.96 -25.47 9.99
CA GLN A 179 0.55 -25.59 10.34
C GLN A 179 -0.22 -26.58 9.46
N GLN A 180 0.11 -26.66 8.17
CA GLN A 180 -0.69 -27.33 7.14
C GLN A 180 0.11 -28.38 6.34
N GLY A 181 1.43 -28.47 6.55
CA GLY A 181 2.30 -29.46 5.93
C GLY A 181 2.90 -29.04 4.58
N LEU A 182 3.69 -29.95 4.00
CA LEU A 182 4.48 -29.71 2.79
C LEU A 182 3.65 -29.33 1.57
N GLU A 183 2.55 -30.03 1.33
CA GLU A 183 1.74 -29.85 0.14
C GLU A 183 1.11 -28.45 0.08
N ALA A 184 0.56 -27.98 1.21
CA ALA A 184 -0.01 -26.64 1.33
C ALA A 184 1.05 -25.55 1.07
N ALA A 185 2.25 -25.71 1.65
CA ALA A 185 3.35 -24.77 1.45
C ALA A 185 3.81 -24.70 -0.02
N LEU A 186 3.89 -25.85 -0.71
CA LEU A 186 4.25 -25.90 -2.14
C LEU A 186 3.15 -25.32 -3.05
N GLN A 187 1.88 -25.56 -2.73
CA GLN A 187 0.77 -24.93 -3.46
C GLN A 187 0.82 -23.40 -3.30
N MET A 188 1.24 -22.90 -2.14
CA MET A 188 1.42 -21.48 -1.89
C MET A 188 2.53 -20.89 -2.76
N ILE A 189 3.66 -21.60 -2.89
CA ILE A 189 4.75 -21.22 -3.81
C ILE A 189 4.29 -21.26 -5.28
N ASN A 190 3.50 -22.26 -5.68
CA ASN A 190 3.02 -22.41 -7.05
C ASN A 190 1.93 -21.41 -7.45
N ARG A 191 1.22 -20.82 -6.49
CA ARG A 191 0.25 -19.74 -6.74
C ARG A 191 0.89 -18.41 -7.10
N GLN A 192 2.22 -18.31 -7.05
CA GLN A 192 2.92 -17.07 -7.37
C GLN A 192 2.76 -16.66 -8.83
N PRO A 193 2.62 -15.35 -9.11
CA PRO A 193 2.41 -14.87 -10.45
C PRO A 193 3.60 -15.21 -11.34
N GLN A 194 3.32 -15.68 -12.56
CA GLN A 194 4.37 -15.97 -13.55
C GLN A 194 5.18 -14.73 -13.95
N GLN A 195 4.80 -13.51 -13.54
CA GLN A 195 5.52 -12.28 -13.84
C GLN A 195 6.56 -11.87 -12.78
N SER A 196 6.85 -12.72 -11.78
CA SER A 196 7.91 -12.44 -10.80
C SER A 196 9.28 -12.27 -11.45
N GLU A 197 10.10 -11.38 -10.86
CA GLU A 197 11.46 -11.13 -11.29
C GLU A 197 12.29 -12.44 -11.31
N PRO A 198 13.29 -12.57 -12.20
CA PRO A 198 14.16 -13.75 -12.24
C PRO A 198 14.79 -14.09 -10.88
N ARG A 199 15.11 -13.06 -10.09
CA ARG A 199 15.63 -13.18 -8.72
C ARG A 199 14.61 -13.84 -7.78
N ASP A 200 13.38 -13.34 -7.74
CA ASP A 200 12.31 -13.89 -6.89
C ASP A 200 12.04 -15.36 -7.19
N ARG A 201 12.01 -15.73 -8.48
CA ARG A 201 11.84 -17.12 -8.91
C ARG A 201 12.96 -18.02 -8.38
N PHE A 202 14.21 -17.54 -8.38
CA PHE A 202 15.35 -18.27 -7.85
C PHE A 202 15.19 -18.55 -6.34
N TYR A 203 14.79 -17.55 -5.55
CA TYR A 203 14.57 -17.72 -4.11
C TYR A 203 13.37 -18.63 -3.81
N HIS A 204 12.30 -18.59 -4.59
CA HIS A 204 11.19 -19.53 -4.43
C HIS A 204 11.61 -20.98 -4.71
N GLN A 205 12.43 -21.21 -5.74
CA GLN A 205 12.98 -22.54 -6.02
C GLN A 205 13.92 -23.02 -4.90
N LEU A 206 14.74 -22.12 -4.34
CA LEU A 206 15.58 -22.43 -3.18
C LEU A 206 14.74 -22.80 -1.96
N LEU A 207 13.67 -22.06 -1.71
CA LEU A 207 12.77 -22.31 -0.59
C LEU A 207 12.08 -23.67 -0.72
N SER A 208 11.61 -24.03 -1.92
CA SER A 208 11.09 -25.38 -2.18
C SER A 208 12.12 -26.47 -1.86
N ALA A 209 13.40 -26.27 -2.22
CA ALA A 209 14.47 -27.21 -1.89
C ALA A 209 14.67 -27.36 -0.37
N GLN A 210 14.61 -26.26 0.37
CA GLN A 210 14.70 -26.28 1.84
C GLN A 210 13.49 -26.95 2.49
N LEU A 211 12.28 -26.77 1.95
CA LEU A 211 11.08 -27.47 2.41
C LEU A 211 11.19 -28.98 2.19
N PHE A 212 11.69 -29.41 1.03
CA PHE A 212 11.96 -30.84 0.79
C PHE A 212 12.98 -31.41 1.76
N GLU A 213 14.06 -30.66 2.06
CA GLU A 213 15.05 -31.04 3.06
C GLU A 213 14.41 -31.22 4.45
N LYS A 214 13.58 -30.26 4.90
CA LYS A 214 12.89 -30.35 6.20
C LYS A 214 11.82 -31.43 6.26
N ALA A 215 11.20 -31.77 5.15
CA ALA A 215 10.27 -32.88 5.04
C ALA A 215 10.96 -34.27 4.97
N GLY A 216 12.29 -34.31 4.97
CA GLY A 216 13.06 -35.55 4.87
C GLY A 216 13.21 -36.11 3.45
N LEU A 217 12.78 -35.36 2.42
CA LEU A 217 12.90 -35.72 1.01
C LEU A 217 14.27 -35.31 0.46
N THR A 218 15.33 -35.85 1.06
CA THR A 218 16.73 -35.44 0.83
C THR A 218 17.18 -35.62 -0.62
N ALA A 219 16.79 -36.71 -1.29
CA ALA A 219 17.12 -36.95 -2.69
C ALA A 219 16.53 -35.88 -3.64
N LEU A 220 15.28 -35.46 -3.39
CA LEU A 220 14.64 -34.38 -4.15
C LEU A 220 15.29 -33.04 -3.85
N ALA A 221 15.55 -32.74 -2.57
CA ALA A 221 16.23 -31.51 -2.17
C ALA A 221 17.60 -31.37 -2.86
N GLN A 222 18.39 -32.46 -2.93
CA GLN A 222 19.67 -32.49 -3.64
C GLN A 222 19.54 -32.15 -5.12
N GLN A 223 18.57 -32.75 -5.82
CA GLN A 223 18.35 -32.48 -7.24
C GLN A 223 18.02 -31.00 -7.48
N HIS A 224 17.17 -30.42 -6.62
CA HIS A 224 16.82 -29.00 -6.69
C HIS A 224 18.03 -28.09 -6.41
N TYR A 225 18.82 -28.37 -5.37
CA TYR A 225 20.05 -27.61 -5.09
C TYR A 225 21.07 -27.72 -6.23
N HIS A 226 21.21 -28.88 -6.85
CA HIS A 226 22.10 -29.07 -7.99
C HIS A 226 21.66 -28.25 -9.21
N SER A 227 20.36 -28.27 -9.52
CA SER A 227 19.78 -27.46 -10.60
C SER A 227 20.00 -25.96 -10.35
N LEU A 228 19.75 -25.49 -9.12
CA LEU A 228 19.98 -24.09 -8.72
C LEU A 228 21.44 -23.68 -8.83
N LEU A 229 22.37 -24.58 -8.53
CA LEU A 229 23.80 -24.32 -8.65
C LEU A 229 24.22 -24.15 -10.12
N LEU A 230 23.68 -24.98 -11.04
CA LEU A 230 23.92 -24.86 -12.48
C LEU A 230 23.36 -23.54 -13.03
N VAL A 231 22.12 -23.19 -12.66
CA VAL A 231 21.49 -21.92 -13.05
C VAL A 231 22.29 -20.73 -12.47
N GLY A 232 22.77 -20.84 -11.23
CA GLY A 232 23.56 -19.80 -10.61
C GLY A 232 24.90 -19.55 -11.31
N GLN A 233 25.55 -20.60 -11.78
CA GLN A 233 26.77 -20.47 -12.58
C GLN A 233 26.50 -19.79 -13.94
N GLN A 234 25.37 -20.09 -14.58
CA GLN A 234 24.97 -19.45 -15.86
C GLN A 234 24.65 -17.96 -15.70
N LEU A 235 24.07 -17.56 -14.57
CA LEU A 235 23.72 -16.17 -14.25
C LEU A 235 24.87 -15.37 -13.61
N GLN A 236 26.09 -15.91 -13.60
CA GLN A 236 27.27 -15.30 -12.99
C GLN A 236 27.04 -14.85 -11.54
N LEU A 237 26.21 -15.58 -10.78
CA LEU A 237 25.91 -15.30 -9.37
C LEU A 237 27.17 -15.22 -8.48
N SER A 238 28.27 -15.81 -8.92
CA SER A 238 29.59 -15.70 -8.29
C SER A 238 30.13 -14.27 -8.23
N GLU A 239 29.76 -13.40 -9.17
CA GLU A 239 30.29 -12.03 -9.26
C GLU A 239 29.50 -11.03 -8.41
N TRP A 240 28.22 -11.32 -8.12
CA TRP A 240 27.32 -10.39 -7.44
C TRP A 240 26.70 -10.92 -6.13
N GLU A 241 26.54 -12.24 -5.96
CA GLU A 241 26.08 -12.87 -4.69
C GLU A 241 26.85 -14.17 -4.36
N PRO A 242 28.16 -14.07 -4.03
CA PRO A 242 29.02 -15.24 -3.80
C PRO A 242 28.58 -16.08 -2.59
N ALA A 243 27.93 -15.47 -1.59
CA ALA A 243 27.41 -16.16 -0.41
C ALA A 243 26.35 -17.22 -0.76
N LEU A 244 25.53 -16.96 -1.78
CA LEU A 244 24.47 -17.87 -2.21
C LEU A 244 25.04 -19.12 -2.88
N ILE A 245 26.08 -18.96 -3.70
CA ILE A 245 26.81 -20.07 -4.33
C ILE A 245 27.52 -20.92 -3.27
N ALA A 246 28.14 -20.29 -2.26
CA ALA A 246 28.76 -21.01 -1.15
C ALA A 246 27.72 -21.87 -0.39
N LEU A 247 26.55 -21.30 -0.09
CA LEU A 247 25.44 -21.99 0.57
C LEU A 247 24.95 -23.19 -0.26
N LEU A 248 24.71 -23.01 -1.55
CA LEU A 248 24.26 -24.10 -2.44
C LEU A 248 25.29 -25.24 -2.51
N THR A 249 26.57 -24.89 -2.59
CA THR A 249 27.68 -25.85 -2.63
C THR A 249 27.78 -26.63 -1.31
N GLU A 250 27.60 -25.94 -0.18
CA GLU A 250 27.57 -26.56 1.14
C GLU A 250 26.38 -27.51 1.30
N LYS A 251 25.18 -27.08 0.90
CA LYS A 251 23.97 -27.92 0.92
C LYS A 251 24.12 -29.17 0.07
N GLN A 252 24.75 -29.06 -1.10
CA GLN A 252 25.06 -30.21 -1.94
C GLN A 252 26.05 -31.18 -1.24
N ARG A 253 26.99 -30.67 -0.44
CA ARG A 253 27.94 -31.50 0.31
C ARG A 253 27.28 -32.20 1.50
N GLN A 254 26.45 -31.49 2.25
CA GLN A 254 25.79 -32.00 3.46
C GLN A 254 24.78 -33.11 3.17
N LEU A 255 24.17 -33.09 1.99
CA LEU A 255 23.16 -34.07 1.62
C LEU A 255 23.73 -35.28 0.87
N LYS A 256 25.01 -35.30 0.47
CA LYS A 256 25.59 -36.50 -0.15
C LYS A 256 25.48 -37.71 0.80
N PRO A 257 24.97 -38.87 0.33
CA PRO A 257 24.85 -40.07 1.14
C PRO A 257 26.21 -40.61 1.59
#